data_AF-A0AA40AWW6-F1
#
_entry.id   AF-A0AA40AWW6-F1
#
_cell.length_a   1.000
_cell.length_b   1.000
_cell.length_c   1.000
_cell.angle_alpha   90.00
_cell.angle_beta   90.00
_cell.angle_gamma   90.00
#
_symmetry.space_group_name_H-M   'P 1'
#
loop_
_entity.id
_entity.type
_entity.pdbx_description
1 polymer ?
#
loop_
_entity_poly.entity_id
_entity_poly.type
_entity_poly.pdbx_seq_one_letter_code
_entity_poly.pdbx_strand_id
1 'polypeptide(L)'
;MRLYCLCFNIAGLQSFASTLAHTGNYPPGLDLACKRVAVIGAGSSAIQVVPTVQPVVKSLVNFFVGRLDPGGRATVYTEQQKQQFRDDPAVLLAYRREVDHELNSRFPNFYKGSPQQQASRDIVEKSMRERLYKMAPVLREQLVPKLDVGCKRVTLGEGYLEALQEANVELVRDGIAEVTATGVVTASDKTYEVDIIIAATSYDTSYVPAFAVTGRAGVDLGQTWAKTGAEAYFTCAVPDMPNYFNALLMPSIEAWCKGGTVTGRIAGPWPGSFNHFLESVRSPRFQDFEFTYRSKNHFAYLGNSLTLRDIKKEDLG
;
A
#
# COMPACT_ATOMS: atom_id res chain seq x y z
N MET A 1 20.99 4.65 -9.39
CA MET A 1 19.63 4.94 -8.92
C MET A 1 19.08 3.65 -8.31
N ARG A 2 19.10 3.50 -6.97
CA ARG A 2 18.52 2.32 -6.31
C ARG A 2 17.00 2.43 -6.44
N LEU A 3 16.40 1.62 -7.29
CA LEU A 3 14.94 1.47 -7.31
C LEU A 3 14.53 0.87 -5.95
N TYR A 4 13.71 1.58 -5.18
CA TYR A 4 13.09 1.15 -3.89
C TYR A 4 12.07 0.01 -4.07
N CYS A 5 12.25 -0.77 -5.12
CA CYS A 5 11.47 -1.95 -5.41
C CYS A 5 12.13 -3.10 -4.67
N LEU A 6 11.35 -3.87 -3.92
CA LEU A 6 11.79 -5.17 -3.43
C LEU A 6 11.85 -6.12 -4.63
N CYS A 7 12.73 -5.86 -5.59
CA CYS A 7 13.10 -6.88 -6.55
C CYS A 7 13.64 -8.02 -5.70
N PHE A 8 12.92 -9.15 -5.67
CA PHE A 8 13.43 -10.37 -5.08
C PHE A 8 14.88 -10.54 -5.55
N ASN A 9 15.78 -10.86 -4.63
CA ASN A 9 17.14 -11.24 -4.99
C ASN A 9 17.08 -12.64 -5.63
N ILE A 10 16.54 -12.71 -6.86
CA ILE A 10 16.43 -13.93 -7.65
C ILE A 10 17.77 -14.10 -8.36
N ALA A 11 18.37 -15.27 -8.18
CA ALA A 11 19.61 -15.62 -8.86
C ALA A 11 19.42 -15.46 -10.39
N GLY A 12 20.40 -14.84 -11.06
CA GLY A 12 20.38 -14.69 -12.51
C GLY A 12 19.39 -13.67 -13.10
N LEU A 13 18.62 -12.93 -12.29
CA LEU A 13 17.65 -11.94 -12.81
C LEU A 13 18.28 -10.88 -13.72
N GLN A 14 19.51 -10.45 -13.40
CA GLN A 14 20.27 -9.48 -14.20
C GLN A 14 20.84 -10.08 -15.50
N SER A 15 20.84 -11.41 -15.62
CA SER A 15 21.35 -12.13 -16.77
C SER A 15 20.26 -12.42 -17.81
N PHE A 16 19.01 -12.03 -17.55
CA PHE A 16 17.92 -12.18 -18.52
C PHE A 16 18.22 -11.33 -19.77
N ALA A 17 18.30 -11.98 -20.93
CA ALA A 17 18.81 -11.34 -22.15
C ALA A 17 17.78 -10.45 -22.86
N SER A 18 16.50 -10.58 -22.49
CA SER A 18 15.39 -9.84 -23.11
C SER A 18 14.89 -8.73 -22.19
N THR A 19 13.59 -8.44 -22.21
CA THR A 19 13.01 -7.28 -21.51
C THR A 19 12.59 -7.61 -20.09
N LEU A 20 13.26 -6.98 -19.12
CA LEU A 20 12.85 -6.96 -17.72
C LEU A 20 12.14 -5.62 -17.41
N ALA A 21 10.86 -5.68 -17.08
CA ALA A 21 10.05 -4.54 -16.67
C ALA A 21 9.72 -4.63 -15.17
N HIS A 22 9.63 -3.50 -14.48
CA HIS A 22 9.15 -3.44 -13.10
C HIS A 22 7.89 -2.57 -13.02
N THR A 23 6.85 -3.00 -12.30
CA THR A 23 5.56 -2.27 -12.25
C THR A 23 5.68 -0.87 -11.66
N GLY A 24 6.64 -0.65 -10.75
CA GLY A 24 6.97 0.66 -10.19
C GLY A 24 7.74 1.60 -11.13
N ASN A 25 8.24 1.11 -12.27
CA ASN A 25 8.87 1.91 -13.32
C ASN A 25 8.60 1.25 -14.68
N TYR A 26 7.32 1.18 -15.04
CA TYR A 26 6.87 0.43 -16.20
C TYR A 26 7.33 1.11 -17.50
N PRO A 27 8.00 0.40 -18.44
CA PRO A 27 8.53 1.02 -19.65
C PRO A 27 7.43 1.59 -20.55
N PRO A 28 7.53 2.85 -21.01
CA PRO A 28 6.56 3.42 -21.92
C PRO A 28 6.63 2.70 -23.27
N GLY A 29 5.46 2.35 -23.82
CA GLY A 29 5.37 1.72 -25.14
C GLY A 29 5.81 0.25 -25.20
N LEU A 30 5.93 -0.44 -24.06
CA LEU A 30 6.25 -1.87 -24.04
C LEU A 30 5.21 -2.68 -24.81
N ASP A 31 5.61 -3.27 -25.93
CA ASP A 31 4.76 -4.13 -26.75
C ASP A 31 4.71 -5.57 -26.18
N LEU A 32 3.49 -5.99 -25.87
CA LEU A 32 3.18 -7.30 -25.29
C LEU A 32 2.56 -8.25 -26.32
N ALA A 33 2.22 -7.75 -27.51
CA ALA A 33 1.51 -8.52 -28.53
C ALA A 33 2.31 -9.77 -28.92
N CYS A 34 1.62 -10.91 -28.88
CA CYS A 34 2.18 -12.21 -29.24
C CYS A 34 3.42 -12.65 -28.43
N LYS A 35 3.73 -12.00 -27.31
CA LYS A 35 4.86 -12.36 -26.43
C LYS A 35 4.48 -13.41 -25.39
N ARG A 36 5.46 -14.20 -24.97
CA ARG A 36 5.40 -15.04 -23.77
C ARG A 36 5.83 -14.19 -22.58
N VAL A 37 4.97 -14.00 -21.60
CA VAL A 37 5.22 -13.06 -20.50
C VAL A 37 5.18 -13.76 -19.15
N ALA A 38 6.21 -13.57 -18.34
CA ALA A 38 6.19 -13.94 -16.93
C ALA A 38 5.81 -12.73 -16.07
N VAL A 39 4.81 -12.87 -15.20
CA VAL A 39 4.55 -11.91 -14.13
C VAL A 39 5.03 -12.52 -12.82
N ILE A 40 5.95 -11.83 -12.13
CA ILE A 40 6.48 -12.28 -10.83
C ILE A 40 5.84 -11.47 -9.73
N GLY A 41 4.98 -12.10 -8.92
CA GLY A 41 4.33 -11.49 -7.78
C GLY A 41 2.83 -11.80 -7.70
N ALA A 42 2.27 -11.60 -6.51
CA ALA A 42 0.85 -11.86 -6.20
C ALA A 42 0.18 -10.70 -5.45
N GLY A 43 0.87 -9.56 -5.34
CA GLY A 43 0.37 -8.37 -4.64
C GLY A 43 -0.52 -7.49 -5.53
N SER A 44 -0.84 -6.29 -5.04
CA SER A 44 -1.70 -5.33 -5.73
C SER A 44 -1.29 -5.07 -7.19
N SER A 45 0.02 -4.89 -7.43
CA SER A 45 0.55 -4.67 -8.78
C SER A 45 0.28 -5.85 -9.72
N ALA A 46 0.48 -7.09 -9.27
CA ALA A 46 0.20 -8.26 -10.10
C ALA A 46 -1.30 -8.42 -10.34
N ILE A 47 -2.11 -8.21 -9.31
CA ILE A 47 -3.57 -8.31 -9.37
C ILE A 47 -4.16 -7.34 -10.41
N GLN A 48 -3.57 -6.15 -10.56
CA GLN A 48 -4.01 -5.16 -11.55
C GLN A 48 -3.40 -5.40 -12.93
N VAL A 49 -2.14 -5.84 -13.02
CA VAL A 49 -1.44 -6.01 -14.30
C VAL A 49 -1.91 -7.26 -15.05
N VAL A 50 -2.07 -8.39 -14.38
CA VAL A 50 -2.44 -9.67 -15.02
C VAL A 50 -3.72 -9.58 -15.87
N PRO A 51 -4.86 -9.03 -15.41
CA PRO A 51 -6.07 -8.95 -16.23
C PRO A 51 -5.92 -8.03 -17.44
N THR A 52 -5.01 -7.06 -17.41
CA THR A 52 -4.74 -6.17 -18.55
C THR A 52 -3.75 -6.78 -19.55
N VAL A 53 -2.79 -7.57 -19.07
CA VAL A 53 -1.76 -8.22 -19.90
C VAL A 53 -2.28 -9.50 -20.54
N GLN A 54 -3.05 -10.31 -19.81
CA GLN A 54 -3.53 -11.62 -20.26
C GLN A 54 -4.20 -11.60 -21.65
N PRO A 55 -5.06 -10.63 -22.01
CA PRO A 55 -5.75 -10.63 -23.29
C PRO A 55 -4.85 -10.36 -24.51
N VAL A 56 -3.68 -9.74 -24.31
CA VAL A 56 -2.82 -9.26 -25.43
C VAL A 56 -1.60 -10.15 -25.69
N VAL A 57 -1.20 -10.97 -24.72
CA VAL A 57 -0.02 -11.83 -24.79
C VAL A 57 -0.33 -13.18 -25.42
N LYS A 58 0.69 -13.82 -26.00
CA LYS A 58 0.59 -15.21 -26.50
C LYS A 58 0.38 -16.19 -25.35
N SER A 59 1.15 -16.04 -24.28
CA SER A 59 1.00 -16.84 -23.06
C SER A 59 1.48 -16.05 -21.86
N LEU A 60 0.86 -16.28 -20.70
CA LEU A 60 1.19 -15.64 -19.44
C LEU A 60 1.50 -16.71 -18.38
N VAL A 61 2.63 -16.56 -17.72
CA VAL A 61 2.97 -17.37 -16.54
C VAL A 61 2.99 -16.44 -15.34
N ASN A 62 2.10 -16.66 -14.39
CA ASN A 62 2.05 -15.87 -13.17
C ASN A 62 2.69 -16.63 -12.01
N PHE A 63 3.87 -16.18 -11.56
CA PHE A 63 4.56 -16.73 -10.40
C PHE A 63 3.96 -16.14 -9.13
N PHE A 64 3.10 -16.93 -8.51
CA PHE A 64 2.32 -16.55 -7.36
C PHE A 64 3.08 -16.82 -6.06
N VAL A 65 3.90 -15.85 -5.65
CA VAL A 65 4.56 -15.85 -4.34
C VAL A 65 3.73 -14.99 -3.39
N GLY A 66 2.65 -15.53 -2.81
CA GLY A 66 1.82 -14.76 -1.88
C GLY A 66 0.46 -15.35 -1.51
N ARG A 67 -0.45 -14.48 -1.07
CA ARG A 67 -1.86 -14.77 -0.74
C ARG A 67 -2.71 -13.62 -1.27
N LEU A 68 -3.87 -13.93 -1.83
CA LEU A 68 -4.81 -12.98 -2.43
C LEU A 68 -5.60 -12.22 -1.36
N ASP A 69 -6.08 -11.03 -1.68
CA ASP A 69 -7.17 -10.35 -0.95
C ASP A 69 -7.91 -9.42 -1.94
N PRO A 70 -8.66 -9.99 -2.91
CA PRO A 70 -9.30 -9.23 -3.97
C PRO A 70 -10.63 -8.70 -3.46
N GLY A 71 -10.78 -7.37 -3.44
CA GLY A 71 -12.04 -6.71 -3.13
C GLY A 71 -12.09 -5.28 -3.63
N GLY A 72 -13.32 -4.85 -3.94
CA GLY A 72 -13.66 -3.50 -4.40
C GLY A 72 -13.76 -3.36 -5.92
N ARG A 73 -14.52 -2.34 -6.35
CA ARG A 73 -14.77 -1.96 -7.74
C ARG A 73 -14.44 -0.48 -7.90
N ALA A 74 -14.05 -0.08 -9.12
CA ALA A 74 -13.94 1.34 -9.44
C ALA A 74 -15.34 1.96 -9.49
N THR A 75 -15.59 3.04 -8.74
CA THR A 75 -16.82 3.82 -8.85
C THR A 75 -16.76 4.67 -10.12
N VAL A 76 -17.70 4.47 -11.04
CA VAL A 76 -17.83 5.27 -12.27
C VAL A 76 -18.94 6.29 -12.06
N TYR A 77 -18.59 7.57 -12.17
CA TYR A 77 -19.56 8.67 -12.11
C TYR A 77 -20.08 9.04 -13.48
N THR A 78 -21.39 9.27 -13.59
CA THR A 78 -22.00 9.78 -14.82
C THR A 78 -21.60 11.24 -15.07
N GLU A 79 -21.68 11.71 -16.32
CA GLU A 79 -21.43 13.13 -16.62
C GLU A 79 -22.39 14.05 -15.90
N GLN A 80 -23.65 13.62 -15.69
CA GLN A 80 -24.62 14.36 -14.90
C GLN A 80 -24.17 14.52 -13.43
N GLN A 81 -23.68 13.46 -12.79
CA GLN A 81 -23.15 13.53 -11.42
C GLN A 81 -21.93 14.44 -11.36
N LYS A 82 -21.00 14.31 -12.31
CA LYS A 82 -19.82 15.18 -12.39
C LYS A 82 -20.20 16.65 -12.59
N GLN A 83 -21.25 16.92 -13.37
CA GLN A 83 -21.74 18.27 -13.58
C GLN A 83 -22.39 18.82 -12.31
N GLN A 84 -23.24 18.03 -11.65
CA GLN A 84 -23.85 18.40 -10.37
C GLN A 84 -22.79 18.70 -9.29
N PHE A 85 -21.71 17.93 -9.22
CA PHE A 85 -20.60 18.18 -8.30
C PHE A 85 -19.83 19.46 -8.63
N ARG A 86 -19.79 19.88 -9.91
CA ARG A 86 -19.16 21.13 -10.34
C ARG A 86 -20.05 22.34 -10.05
N ASP A 87 -21.35 22.20 -10.24
CA ASP A 87 -22.32 23.29 -10.13
C ASP A 87 -22.74 23.58 -8.69
N ASP A 88 -22.75 22.55 -7.83
CA ASP A 88 -23.17 22.67 -6.44
C ASP A 88 -22.11 22.10 -5.46
N PRO A 89 -21.26 22.97 -4.87
CA PRO A 89 -20.29 22.56 -3.86
C PRO A 89 -20.92 21.93 -2.60
N ALA A 90 -22.17 22.25 -2.26
CA ALA A 90 -22.85 21.69 -1.11
C ALA A 90 -23.25 20.22 -1.35
N VAL A 91 -23.68 19.89 -2.57
CA VAL A 91 -23.94 18.50 -2.97
C VAL A 91 -22.64 17.67 -2.93
N LEU A 92 -21.54 18.20 -3.50
CA LEU A 92 -20.25 17.51 -3.43
C LEU A 92 -19.77 17.33 -1.98
N LEU A 93 -19.96 18.33 -1.12
CA LEU A 93 -19.61 18.23 0.29
C LEU A 93 -20.44 17.19 1.03
N ALA A 94 -21.76 17.14 0.79
CA ALA A 94 -22.64 16.14 1.38
C ALA A 94 -22.22 14.72 0.96
N TYR A 95 -21.96 14.51 -0.33
CA TYR A 95 -21.46 13.24 -0.85
C TYR A 95 -20.13 12.82 -0.21
N ARG A 96 -19.16 13.75 -0.09
CA ARG A 96 -17.87 13.48 0.57
C ARG A 96 -18.02 13.07 2.03
N ARG A 97 -18.97 13.70 2.76
CA ARG A 97 -19.28 13.35 4.15
C ARG A 97 -19.89 11.97 4.26
N GLU A 98 -20.78 11.61 3.33
CA GLU A 98 -21.37 10.28 3.27
C GLU A 98 -20.29 9.21 3.05
N VAL A 99 -19.42 9.41 2.06
CA VAL A 99 -18.29 8.49 1.79
C VAL A 99 -17.36 8.38 3.01
N ASP A 100 -17.01 9.50 3.66
CA ASP A 100 -16.18 9.49 4.86
C ASP A 100 -16.84 8.71 6.01
N HIS A 101 -18.13 8.96 6.27
CA HIS A 101 -18.87 8.28 7.32
C HIS A 101 -18.97 6.77 7.05
N GLU A 102 -19.29 6.40 5.82
CA GLU A 102 -19.37 5.02 5.36
C GLU A 102 -18.05 4.28 5.59
N LEU A 103 -16.92 4.83 5.14
CA LEU A 103 -15.59 4.23 5.30
C LEU A 103 -15.17 4.12 6.77
N ASN A 104 -15.42 5.16 7.59
CA ASN A 104 -15.09 5.13 9.01
C ASN A 104 -15.99 4.17 9.79
N SER A 105 -17.27 4.03 9.40
CA SER A 105 -18.22 3.10 10.04
C SER A 105 -17.82 1.64 9.91
N ARG A 106 -16.97 1.30 8.92
CA ARG A 106 -16.43 -0.05 8.71
C ARG A 106 -15.29 -0.41 9.65
N PHE A 107 -14.79 0.51 10.49
CA PHE A 107 -13.67 0.23 11.39
C PHE A 107 -13.86 -1.02 12.28
N PRO A 108 -15.07 -1.37 12.77
CA PRO A 108 -15.29 -2.61 13.51
C PRO A 108 -14.97 -3.90 12.74
N ASN A 109 -14.85 -3.86 11.40
CA ASN A 109 -14.37 -5.00 10.61
C ASN A 109 -12.93 -5.38 10.94
N PHE A 110 -12.13 -4.46 11.50
CA PHE A 110 -10.75 -4.72 11.90
C PHE A 110 -10.64 -5.28 13.33
N TYR A 111 -11.76 -5.41 14.06
CA TYR A 111 -11.76 -6.07 15.35
C TYR A 111 -11.79 -7.59 15.17
N LYS A 112 -10.75 -8.25 15.71
CA LYS A 112 -10.62 -9.70 15.65
C LYS A 112 -11.83 -10.38 16.28
N GLY A 113 -12.49 -11.26 15.52
CA GLY A 113 -13.64 -12.02 15.98
C GLY A 113 -14.95 -11.23 16.07
N SER A 114 -15.03 -10.01 15.52
CA SER A 114 -16.30 -9.29 15.44
C SER A 114 -17.27 -9.96 14.46
N PRO A 115 -18.60 -9.87 14.68
CA PRO A 115 -19.59 -10.38 13.72
C PRO A 115 -19.43 -9.80 12.31
N GLN A 116 -19.06 -8.52 12.21
CA GLN A 116 -18.88 -7.83 10.94
C GLN A 116 -17.62 -8.31 10.21
N GLN A 117 -16.56 -8.63 10.93
CA GLN A 117 -15.38 -9.28 10.35
C GLN A 117 -15.79 -10.63 9.76
N GLN A 118 -16.45 -11.50 10.54
CA GLN A 118 -16.80 -12.84 10.10
C GLN A 118 -17.72 -12.79 8.87
N ALA A 119 -18.72 -11.92 8.87
CA ALA A 119 -19.59 -11.70 7.72
C ALA A 119 -18.80 -11.22 6.48
N SER A 120 -17.84 -10.30 6.66
CA SER A 120 -16.99 -9.83 5.56
C SER A 120 -16.13 -10.96 5.00
N ARG A 121 -15.58 -11.80 5.87
CA ARG A 121 -14.80 -12.98 5.46
C ARG A 121 -15.65 -13.97 4.66
N ASP A 122 -16.85 -14.29 5.14
CA ASP A 122 -17.75 -15.21 4.46
C ASP A 122 -18.14 -14.69 3.06
N ILE A 123 -18.41 -13.37 2.94
CA ILE A 123 -18.73 -12.72 1.66
C ILE A 123 -17.54 -12.82 0.69
N VAL A 124 -16.32 -12.50 1.14
CA VAL A 124 -15.13 -12.56 0.29
C VAL A 124 -14.81 -13.99 -0.12
N GLU A 125 -14.82 -14.93 0.81
CA GLU A 125 -14.56 -16.35 0.53
C GLU A 125 -15.58 -16.90 -0.48
N LYS A 126 -16.87 -16.64 -0.27
CA LYS A 126 -17.94 -17.05 -1.19
C LYS A 126 -17.74 -16.44 -2.58
N SER A 127 -17.51 -15.13 -2.66
CA SER A 127 -17.31 -14.44 -3.94
C SER A 127 -16.10 -14.98 -4.70
N MET A 128 -14.98 -15.23 -4.01
CA MET A 128 -13.80 -15.82 -4.64
C MET A 128 -14.08 -17.22 -5.18
N ARG A 129 -14.80 -18.06 -4.44
CA ARG A 129 -15.17 -19.42 -4.85
C ARG A 129 -16.07 -19.43 -6.08
N GLU A 130 -17.02 -18.50 -6.13
CA GLU A 130 -17.92 -18.30 -7.27
C GLU A 130 -17.17 -17.82 -8.51
N ARG A 131 -16.24 -16.89 -8.34
CA ARG A 131 -15.44 -16.33 -9.45
C ARG A 131 -14.39 -17.30 -10.01
N LEU A 132 -13.90 -18.24 -9.19
CA LEU A 132 -12.91 -19.26 -9.56
C LEU A 132 -13.55 -20.56 -10.12
N TYR A 133 -14.69 -20.45 -10.79
CA TYR A 133 -15.53 -21.59 -11.19
C TYR A 133 -14.89 -22.57 -12.19
N LYS A 134 -14.02 -22.12 -13.10
CA LYS A 134 -13.29 -22.97 -14.06
C LYS A 134 -12.08 -23.67 -13.41
N MET A 135 -11.58 -23.15 -12.29
CA MET A 135 -10.36 -23.65 -11.66
C MET A 135 -10.59 -24.96 -10.90
N ALA A 136 -9.61 -25.87 -10.97
CA ALA A 136 -9.64 -27.14 -10.25
C ALA A 136 -9.84 -26.93 -8.74
N PRO A 137 -10.64 -27.77 -8.05
CA PRO A 137 -10.99 -27.56 -6.64
C PRO A 137 -9.78 -27.37 -5.72
N VAL A 138 -8.73 -28.18 -5.91
CA VAL A 138 -7.51 -28.10 -5.10
C VAL A 138 -6.83 -26.73 -5.25
N LEU A 139 -6.69 -26.21 -6.47
CA LEU A 139 -6.08 -24.90 -6.71
C LEU A 139 -6.98 -23.75 -6.22
N ARG A 140 -8.30 -23.90 -6.36
CA ARG A 140 -9.30 -22.94 -5.86
C ARG A 140 -9.17 -22.74 -4.35
N GLU A 141 -9.15 -23.82 -3.57
CA GLU A 141 -8.98 -23.75 -2.11
C GLU A 141 -7.66 -23.09 -1.70
N GLN A 142 -6.60 -23.31 -2.49
CA GLN A 142 -5.30 -22.73 -2.20
C GLN A 142 -5.25 -21.22 -2.47
N LEU A 143 -6.15 -20.67 -3.28
CA LEU A 143 -6.24 -19.23 -3.56
C LEU A 143 -7.16 -18.48 -2.60
N VAL A 144 -8.16 -19.15 -2.02
CA VAL A 144 -9.05 -18.55 -1.02
C VAL A 144 -8.24 -18.24 0.26
N PRO A 145 -8.18 -16.97 0.70
CA PRO A 145 -7.39 -16.57 1.85
C PRO A 145 -7.98 -17.11 3.15
N LYS A 146 -7.11 -17.50 4.09
CA LYS A 146 -7.49 -17.93 5.45
C LYS A 146 -7.35 -16.82 6.49
N LEU A 147 -6.84 -15.65 6.07
CA LEU A 147 -6.61 -14.51 6.95
C LEU A 147 -7.89 -13.71 7.08
N ASP A 148 -8.00 -13.01 8.19
CA ASP A 148 -9.09 -12.07 8.42
C ASP A 148 -9.02 -10.92 7.39
N VAL A 149 -10.17 -10.56 6.83
CA VAL A 149 -10.30 -9.43 5.88
C VAL A 149 -9.76 -8.16 6.56
N GLY A 150 -8.85 -7.46 5.87
CA GLY A 150 -8.22 -6.26 6.40
C GLY A 150 -6.90 -6.49 7.14
N CYS A 151 -6.49 -7.74 7.40
CA CYS A 151 -5.10 -8.05 7.79
C CYS A 151 -4.11 -7.71 6.66
N LYS A 152 -4.58 -7.68 5.43
CA LYS A 152 -3.90 -7.04 4.30
C LYS A 152 -4.83 -6.01 3.68
N ARG A 153 -4.24 -5.07 2.93
CA ARG A 153 -5.03 -4.11 2.17
C ARG A 153 -5.83 -4.87 1.10
N VAL A 154 -7.15 -4.78 1.21
CA VAL A 154 -8.07 -5.25 0.18
C VAL A 154 -7.74 -4.57 -1.14
N THR A 155 -7.51 -5.37 -2.17
CA THR A 155 -7.01 -4.92 -3.47
C THR A 155 -8.12 -4.95 -4.51
N LEU A 156 -8.28 -3.86 -5.24
CA LEU A 156 -9.14 -3.80 -6.43
C LEU A 156 -8.60 -4.79 -7.48
N GLY A 157 -9.27 -5.93 -7.64
CA GLY A 157 -8.83 -7.05 -8.47
C GLY A 157 -9.90 -7.53 -9.44
N GLU A 158 -10.57 -6.58 -10.09
CA GLU A 158 -11.55 -6.86 -11.13
C GLU A 158 -10.88 -7.61 -12.29
N GLY A 159 -11.49 -8.71 -12.73
CA GLY A 159 -10.96 -9.55 -13.81
C GLY A 159 -9.77 -10.45 -13.44
N TYR A 160 -9.10 -10.27 -12.30
CA TYR A 160 -7.90 -11.06 -11.98
C TYR A 160 -8.19 -12.56 -11.82
N LEU A 161 -9.21 -12.91 -11.05
CA LEU A 161 -9.56 -14.32 -10.81
C LEU A 161 -10.02 -14.99 -12.12
N GLU A 162 -10.71 -14.23 -12.98
CA GLU A 162 -11.15 -14.66 -14.30
C GLU A 162 -9.95 -14.88 -15.23
N ALA A 163 -9.00 -13.93 -15.30
CA ALA A 163 -7.80 -14.03 -16.12
C ALA A 163 -6.92 -15.23 -15.74
N LEU A 164 -6.82 -15.58 -14.46
CA LEU A 164 -6.09 -16.77 -14.00
C LEU A 164 -6.65 -18.10 -14.53
N GLN A 165 -7.87 -18.09 -15.08
CA GLN A 165 -8.57 -19.28 -15.56
C GLN A 165 -8.61 -19.38 -17.09
N GLU A 166 -7.98 -18.43 -17.79
CA GLU A 166 -7.94 -18.44 -19.25
C GLU A 166 -6.87 -19.40 -19.78
N ALA A 167 -7.11 -19.95 -20.98
CA ALA A 167 -6.31 -21.05 -21.52
C ALA A 167 -4.85 -20.67 -21.81
N ASN A 168 -4.55 -19.39 -21.99
CA ASN A 168 -3.19 -18.89 -22.19
C ASN A 168 -2.48 -18.52 -20.88
N VAL A 169 -3.06 -18.80 -19.72
CA VAL A 169 -2.49 -18.49 -18.40
C VAL A 169 -2.12 -19.74 -17.63
N GLU A 170 -0.88 -19.78 -17.12
CA GLU A 170 -0.45 -20.75 -16.13
C GLU A 170 -0.15 -20.04 -14.79
N LEU A 171 -0.81 -20.51 -13.73
CA LEU A 171 -0.52 -20.07 -12.36
C LEU A 171 0.52 -21.00 -11.73
N VAL A 172 1.69 -20.46 -11.43
CA VAL A 172 2.80 -21.21 -10.83
C VAL A 172 2.94 -20.83 -9.37
N ARG A 173 2.81 -21.81 -8.48
CA ARG A 173 2.96 -21.63 -7.02
C ARG A 173 4.29 -22.15 -6.48
N ASP A 174 5.05 -22.82 -7.33
CA ASP A 174 6.39 -23.27 -7.00
C ASP A 174 7.34 -22.07 -6.86
N GLY A 175 8.35 -22.21 -6.00
CA GLY A 175 9.36 -21.18 -5.82
C GLY A 175 10.17 -20.97 -7.10
N ILE A 176 10.76 -19.79 -7.26
CA ILE A 176 11.71 -19.51 -8.34
C ILE A 176 13.11 -19.86 -7.82
N ALA A 177 13.83 -20.75 -8.52
CA ALA A 177 15.22 -21.05 -8.22
C ALA A 177 16.14 -19.99 -8.82
N GLU A 178 15.99 -19.74 -10.12
CA GLU A 178 16.79 -18.75 -10.85
C GLU A 178 16.07 -18.23 -12.10
N VAL A 179 16.61 -17.15 -12.66
CA VAL A 179 16.28 -16.62 -13.98
C VAL A 179 17.48 -16.89 -14.88
N THR A 180 17.22 -17.49 -16.03
CA THR A 180 18.23 -17.77 -17.06
C THR A 180 18.22 -16.67 -18.12
N ALA A 181 19.09 -16.78 -19.12
CA ALA A 181 19.10 -15.84 -20.24
C ALA A 181 17.77 -15.81 -21.02
N THR A 182 17.00 -16.90 -21.00
CA THR A 182 15.80 -17.10 -21.82
C THR A 182 14.51 -17.27 -21.02
N GLY A 183 14.56 -17.33 -19.69
CA GLY A 183 13.36 -17.62 -18.91
C GLY A 183 13.54 -17.73 -17.40
N VAL A 184 12.59 -18.41 -16.77
CA VAL A 184 12.52 -18.60 -15.32
C VAL A 184 12.50 -20.09 -15.00
N VAL A 185 13.33 -20.52 -14.05
CA VAL A 185 13.43 -21.91 -13.56
C VAL A 185 12.84 -21.99 -12.16
N THR A 186 11.92 -22.92 -11.95
CA THR A 186 11.31 -23.14 -10.64
C THR A 186 12.17 -24.01 -9.73
N ALA A 187 11.85 -24.06 -8.44
CA ALA A 187 12.53 -24.90 -7.46
C ALA A 187 12.35 -26.41 -7.73
N SER A 188 11.28 -26.80 -8.44
CA SER A 188 11.06 -28.15 -8.98
C SER A 188 11.71 -28.38 -10.35
N ASP A 189 12.61 -27.49 -10.79
CA ASP A 189 13.39 -27.61 -12.03
C ASP A 189 12.53 -27.52 -13.32
N LYS A 190 11.33 -26.93 -13.25
CA LYS A 190 10.52 -26.62 -14.43
C LYS A 190 10.97 -25.30 -15.03
N THR A 191 11.27 -25.31 -16.33
CA THR A 191 11.69 -24.11 -17.06
C THR A 191 10.53 -23.49 -17.85
N TYR A 192 10.41 -22.17 -17.73
CA TYR A 192 9.47 -21.35 -18.49
C TYR A 192 10.24 -20.36 -19.34
N GLU A 193 10.31 -20.63 -20.64
CA GLU A 193 10.87 -19.66 -21.59
C GLU A 193 9.89 -18.50 -21.82
N VAL A 194 10.39 -17.28 -21.65
CA VAL A 194 9.59 -16.06 -21.78
C VAL A 194 10.38 -14.97 -22.50
N ASP A 195 9.65 -14.11 -23.20
CA ASP A 195 10.22 -12.98 -23.94
C ASP A 195 10.28 -11.73 -23.05
N ILE A 196 9.41 -11.64 -22.03
CA ILE A 196 9.31 -10.49 -21.12
C ILE A 196 9.09 -11.00 -19.69
N ILE A 197 9.80 -10.41 -18.73
CA ILE A 197 9.52 -10.57 -17.31
C ILE A 197 8.98 -9.24 -16.76
N ILE A 198 7.80 -9.28 -16.17
CA ILE A 198 7.20 -8.16 -15.43
C ILE A 198 7.32 -8.46 -13.93
N ALA A 199 8.27 -7.82 -13.28
CA ALA A 199 8.41 -7.85 -11.83
C ALA A 199 7.32 -6.96 -11.20
N ALA A 200 6.27 -7.61 -10.67
CA ALA A 200 5.18 -6.99 -9.94
C ALA A 200 5.41 -7.09 -8.44
N THR A 201 6.62 -6.69 -8.02
CA THR A 201 7.09 -6.87 -6.65
C THR A 201 6.68 -5.72 -5.74
N SER A 202 6.55 -6.02 -4.44
CA SER A 202 6.17 -5.04 -3.42
C SER A 202 7.22 -3.91 -3.30
N TYR A 203 6.88 -2.89 -2.52
CA TYR A 203 7.75 -1.76 -2.20
C TYR A 203 8.39 -1.92 -0.83
N ASP A 204 9.54 -1.27 -0.64
CA ASP A 204 10.11 -1.09 0.70
C ASP A 204 9.16 -0.19 1.52
N THR A 205 8.66 -0.74 2.63
CA THR A 205 7.74 -0.08 3.57
C THR A 205 8.36 0.11 4.95
N SER A 206 9.69 0.01 5.07
CA SER A 206 10.41 0.22 6.32
C SER A 206 10.36 1.67 6.81
N TYR A 207 10.01 2.62 5.93
CA TYR A 207 10.11 4.08 6.11
C TYR A 207 11.54 4.60 6.37
N VAL A 208 12.56 3.74 6.32
CA VAL A 208 13.95 4.15 6.43
C VAL A 208 14.24 5.20 5.34
N PRO A 209 14.72 6.40 5.72
CA PRO A 209 14.93 7.47 4.76
C PRO A 209 15.87 7.06 3.62
N ALA A 210 15.53 7.54 2.42
CA ALA A 210 16.28 7.32 1.20
C ALA A 210 17.70 7.93 1.20
N PHE A 211 17.89 8.94 2.04
CA PHE A 211 19.09 9.75 2.17
C PHE A 211 19.44 9.89 3.64
N ALA A 212 20.70 10.26 3.92
CA ALA A 212 21.15 10.47 5.29
C ALA A 212 20.34 11.60 5.95
N VAL A 213 19.72 11.30 7.10
CA VAL A 213 19.01 12.28 7.92
C VAL A 213 19.66 12.25 9.30
N THR A 214 20.39 13.31 9.63
CA THR A 214 21.12 13.43 10.90
C THR A 214 20.40 14.41 11.84
N GLY A 215 20.04 13.92 13.02
CA GLY A 215 19.39 14.67 14.08
C GLY A 215 20.36 15.24 15.10
N ARG A 216 19.84 15.51 16.31
CA ARG A 216 20.62 15.99 17.45
C ARG A 216 21.72 14.98 17.83
N ALA A 217 22.82 15.51 18.35
CA ALA A 217 23.96 14.71 18.81
C ALA A 217 24.50 13.68 17.79
N GLY A 218 24.26 13.90 16.49
CA GLY A 218 24.72 13.00 15.42
C GLY A 218 23.87 11.76 15.20
N VAL A 219 22.65 11.68 15.77
CA VAL A 219 21.75 10.53 15.56
C VAL A 219 21.41 10.39 14.08
N ASP A 220 21.63 9.20 13.51
CA ASP A 220 21.23 8.86 12.14
C ASP A 220 19.84 8.21 12.15
N LEU A 221 18.86 8.86 11.52
CA LEU A 221 17.48 8.39 11.50
C LEU A 221 17.34 7.04 10.80
N GLY A 222 18.07 6.85 9.70
CA GLY A 222 17.99 5.62 8.91
C GLY A 222 18.52 4.42 9.68
N GLN A 223 19.64 4.58 10.38
CA GLN A 223 20.15 3.54 11.27
C GLN A 223 19.22 3.25 12.44
N THR A 224 18.60 4.28 13.01
CA THR A 224 17.64 4.13 14.12
C THR A 224 16.42 3.33 13.65
N TRP A 225 15.71 3.80 12.62
CA TRP A 225 14.50 3.13 12.13
C TRP A 225 14.76 1.76 11.51
N ALA A 226 15.93 1.51 10.92
CA ALA A 226 16.31 0.17 10.48
C ALA A 226 16.39 -0.85 11.63
N LYS A 227 16.67 -0.39 12.86
CA LYS A 227 16.76 -1.24 14.07
C LYS A 227 15.44 -1.30 14.83
N THR A 228 14.77 -0.17 15.00
CA THR A 228 13.62 -0.04 15.90
C THR A 228 12.27 -0.17 15.18
N GLY A 229 12.27 0.00 13.86
CA GLY A 229 11.08 0.35 13.09
C GLY A 229 10.79 1.86 13.14
N ALA A 230 9.93 2.32 12.25
CA ALA A 230 9.54 3.72 12.19
C ALA A 230 8.71 4.12 13.41
N GLU A 231 9.27 5.01 14.23
CA GLU A 231 8.67 5.49 15.47
C GLU A 231 8.53 7.01 15.43
N ALA A 232 7.33 7.49 15.80
CA ALA A 232 7.03 8.90 15.93
C ALA A 232 5.92 9.11 16.96
N TYR A 233 6.03 10.16 17.78
CA TYR A 233 4.95 10.63 18.62
C TYR A 233 3.79 11.12 17.75
N PHE A 234 2.61 10.51 17.94
CA PHE A 234 1.40 10.74 17.14
C PHE A 234 1.67 10.75 15.63
N THR A 235 2.46 9.79 15.15
CA THR A 235 2.84 9.63 13.73
C THR A 235 3.59 10.80 13.10
N CYS A 236 3.94 11.82 13.90
CA CYS A 236 4.35 13.14 13.44
C CYS A 236 5.76 13.55 13.90
N ALA A 237 6.00 13.58 15.21
CA ALA A 237 7.24 14.07 15.78
C ALA A 237 8.20 12.92 16.10
N VAL A 238 9.40 12.95 15.53
CA VAL A 238 10.38 11.86 15.68
C VAL A 238 11.40 12.22 16.76
N PRO A 239 11.72 11.30 17.70
CA PRO A 239 12.76 11.53 18.70
C PRO A 239 14.09 11.97 18.06
N ASP A 240 14.78 12.90 18.73
CA ASP A 240 16.08 13.46 18.30
C ASP A 240 16.10 14.20 16.96
N MET A 241 14.95 14.36 16.29
CA MET A 241 14.80 15.03 15.00
C MET A 241 13.96 16.30 15.14
N PRO A 242 14.50 17.40 15.72
CA PRO A 242 13.74 18.63 15.90
C PRO A 242 13.36 19.24 14.55
N ASN A 243 12.14 19.77 14.45
CA ASN A 243 11.56 20.32 13.22
C ASN A 243 11.48 19.32 12.04
N TYR A 244 11.64 18.02 12.31
CA TYR A 244 11.34 16.97 11.37
C TYR A 244 9.92 16.47 11.65
N PHE A 245 9.06 16.58 10.64
CA PHE A 245 7.67 16.12 10.72
C PHE A 245 7.47 15.02 9.68
N ASN A 246 6.94 13.89 10.12
CA ASN A 246 6.49 12.80 9.25
C ASN A 246 4.96 12.73 9.29
N ALA A 247 4.35 12.04 8.34
CA ALA A 247 2.98 11.59 8.44
C ALA A 247 2.98 10.07 8.23
N LEU A 248 3.23 9.30 9.29
CA LEU A 248 3.11 7.84 9.25
C LEU A 248 1.62 7.46 9.24
N LEU A 249 0.99 7.55 8.08
CA LEU A 249 -0.43 7.23 7.88
C LEU A 249 -0.56 5.99 7.00
N MET A 250 -0.39 4.81 7.59
CA MET A 250 -0.72 3.56 6.90
C MET A 250 -1.86 2.83 7.59
N PRO A 251 -2.83 2.29 6.85
CA PRO A 251 -3.76 1.30 7.40
C PRO A 251 -2.99 0.03 7.79
N SER A 252 -3.51 -0.68 8.79
CA SER A 252 -2.89 -1.90 9.35
C SER A 252 -2.70 -2.97 8.28
N ILE A 253 -1.48 -3.45 8.11
CA ILE A 253 -1.14 -4.54 7.18
C ILE A 253 -0.17 -5.47 7.90
N GLU A 254 -0.60 -6.67 8.25
CA GLU A 254 0.08 -7.58 9.16
C GLU A 254 1.52 -7.93 8.73
N ALA A 255 1.78 -8.07 7.42
CA ALA A 255 3.12 -8.36 6.92
C ALA A 255 3.99 -7.11 6.70
N TRP A 256 3.41 -5.96 6.39
CA TRP A 256 4.17 -4.73 6.12
C TRP A 256 4.51 -3.99 7.40
N CYS A 257 3.52 -3.83 8.29
CA CYS A 257 3.70 -3.14 9.56
C CYS A 257 4.65 -3.89 10.50
N LYS A 258 4.88 -5.20 10.30
CA LYS A 258 5.82 -6.01 11.09
C LYS A 258 7.17 -6.21 10.40
N GLY A 259 7.52 -5.39 9.40
CA GLY A 259 8.79 -5.47 8.69
C GLY A 259 9.02 -6.81 7.97
N GLY A 260 7.97 -7.43 7.44
CA GLY A 260 8.03 -8.73 6.77
C GLY A 260 8.02 -9.96 7.69
N THR A 261 7.90 -9.77 9.00
CA THR A 261 7.90 -10.86 9.99
C THR A 261 6.51 -11.19 10.54
N VAL A 262 6.35 -12.39 11.12
CA VAL A 262 5.06 -12.83 11.72
C VAL A 262 4.85 -12.22 13.11
N THR A 263 5.93 -12.04 13.88
CA THR A 263 5.92 -11.63 15.29
C THR A 263 6.55 -10.26 15.55
N GLY A 264 6.98 -9.55 14.50
CA GLY A 264 7.62 -8.24 14.64
C GLY A 264 6.71 -7.20 15.26
N ARG A 265 7.33 -6.15 15.80
CA ARG A 265 6.63 -4.97 16.30
C ARG A 265 5.82 -4.35 15.18
N ILE A 266 4.58 -3.98 15.48
CA ILE A 266 3.72 -3.24 14.56
C ILE A 266 4.23 -1.79 14.51
N ALA A 267 4.74 -1.36 13.37
CA ALA A 267 5.18 -0.01 13.07
C ALA A 267 4.35 0.57 11.92
N GLY A 268 3.99 1.85 12.04
CA GLY A 268 3.25 2.60 11.01
C GLY A 268 1.78 2.88 11.32
N PRO A 269 0.90 1.91 11.63
CA PRO A 269 -0.53 2.16 11.66
C PRO A 269 -0.99 2.80 12.97
N TRP A 270 -1.90 3.77 12.84
CA TRP A 270 -2.66 4.29 13.95
C TRP A 270 -3.69 3.24 14.42
N PRO A 271 -3.81 2.96 15.72
CA PRO A 271 -4.70 1.90 16.24
C PRO A 271 -6.17 2.33 16.32
N GLY A 272 -6.64 3.20 15.42
CA GLY A 272 -7.98 3.77 15.42
C GLY A 272 -8.46 4.16 14.02
N SER A 273 -9.69 4.64 13.92
CA SER A 273 -10.22 5.20 12.68
C SER A 273 -9.45 6.45 12.26
N PHE A 274 -9.62 6.87 11.01
CA PHE A 274 -9.00 8.09 10.51
C PHE A 274 -9.52 9.32 11.28
N ASN A 275 -10.83 9.37 11.56
CA ASN A 275 -11.41 10.46 12.36
C ASN A 275 -10.90 10.43 13.81
N HIS A 276 -10.67 9.25 14.40
CA HIS A 276 -10.02 9.14 15.70
C HIS A 276 -8.61 9.73 15.69
N PHE A 277 -7.82 9.47 14.62
CA PHE A 277 -6.51 10.09 14.45
C PHE A 277 -6.61 11.61 14.35
N LEU A 278 -7.46 12.13 13.46
CA LEU A 278 -7.61 13.57 13.24
C LEU A 278 -8.01 14.30 14.52
N GLU A 279 -8.99 13.81 15.25
CA GLU A 279 -9.40 14.39 16.52
C GLU A 279 -8.28 14.32 17.57
N SER A 280 -7.49 13.24 17.57
CA SER A 280 -6.37 13.07 18.49
C SER A 280 -5.20 14.04 18.24
N VAL A 281 -4.97 14.45 16.99
CA VAL A 281 -3.91 15.40 16.63
C VAL A 281 -4.40 16.85 16.50
N ARG A 282 -5.72 17.07 16.50
CA ARG A 282 -6.34 18.40 16.38
C ARG A 282 -5.94 19.34 17.51
N SER A 283 -5.85 18.82 18.73
CA SER A 283 -5.45 19.57 19.91
C SER A 283 -4.16 18.97 20.46
N PRO A 284 -3.00 19.63 20.25
CA PRO A 284 -1.74 19.13 20.77
C PRO A 284 -1.82 18.93 22.27
N ARG A 285 -1.43 17.74 22.73
CA ARG A 285 -1.33 17.46 24.16
C ARG A 285 -0.05 18.06 24.70
N PHE A 286 -0.07 19.37 24.94
CA PHE A 286 1.11 20.11 25.43
C PHE A 286 1.70 19.52 26.72
N GLN A 287 0.90 18.84 27.54
CA GLN A 287 1.35 18.11 28.74
C GLN A 287 2.33 16.96 28.46
N ASP A 288 2.40 16.47 27.23
CA ASP A 288 3.33 15.40 26.84
C ASP A 288 4.72 15.97 26.45
N PHE A 289 4.91 17.28 26.49
CA PHE A 289 6.13 17.96 26.05
C PHE A 289 6.79 18.77 27.17
N GLU A 290 8.12 18.70 27.24
CA GLU A 290 8.93 19.64 28.01
C GLU A 290 9.37 20.80 27.12
N PHE A 291 8.92 22.01 27.44
CA PHE A 291 9.25 23.21 26.66
C PHE A 291 10.46 23.92 27.26
N THR A 292 11.46 24.16 26.41
CA THR A 292 12.53 25.12 26.71
C THR A 292 12.33 26.37 25.87
N TYR A 293 12.11 27.51 26.52
CA TYR A 293 11.97 28.79 25.83
C TYR A 293 13.32 29.22 25.25
N ARG A 294 13.33 29.66 23.98
CA ARG A 294 14.55 30.18 23.31
C ARG A 294 15.02 31.52 23.88
N SER A 295 14.18 32.18 24.66
CA SER A 295 14.48 33.44 25.33
C SER A 295 14.13 33.32 26.82
N LYS A 296 14.78 34.12 27.67
CA LYS A 296 14.41 34.21 29.10
C LYS A 296 12.99 34.74 29.30
N ASN A 297 12.47 35.50 28.33
CA ASN A 297 11.10 36.00 28.34
C ASN A 297 10.17 34.97 27.67
N HIS A 298 9.42 34.23 28.48
CA HIS A 298 8.38 33.31 27.99
C HIS A 298 7.22 34.01 27.25
N PHE A 299 7.03 35.31 27.43
CA PHE A 299 6.04 36.12 26.74
C PHE A 299 6.58 36.83 25.50
N ALA A 300 7.78 36.49 25.03
CA ALA A 300 8.38 37.13 23.84
C ALA A 300 7.47 37.04 22.58
N TYR A 301 6.57 36.05 22.52
CA TYR A 301 5.60 35.90 21.43
C TYR A 301 4.51 37.01 21.41
N LEU A 302 4.31 37.74 22.51
CA LEU A 302 3.43 38.92 22.53
C LEU A 302 4.03 40.11 21.78
N GLY A 303 5.29 40.00 21.33
CA GLY A 303 5.98 41.04 20.58
C GLY A 303 6.07 42.34 21.36
N ASN A 304 5.82 43.46 20.68
CA ASN A 304 5.75 44.80 21.26
C ASN A 304 4.32 45.20 21.65
N SER A 305 3.44 44.23 21.90
CA SER A 305 2.03 44.45 22.29
C SER A 305 1.17 45.19 21.26
N LEU A 306 1.63 45.31 20.01
CA LEU A 306 0.82 45.81 18.89
C LEU A 306 0.27 44.64 18.09
N THR A 307 -1.03 44.62 17.88
CA THR A 307 -1.69 43.71 16.95
C THR A 307 -1.53 44.21 15.51
N LEU A 308 -1.77 43.34 14.53
CA LEU A 308 -1.88 43.79 13.12
C LEU A 308 -2.99 44.83 12.93
N ARG A 309 -4.02 44.82 13.77
CA ARG A 309 -5.09 45.82 13.75
C ARG A 309 -4.60 47.18 14.22
N ASP A 310 -3.80 47.24 15.27
CA ASP A 310 -3.19 48.50 15.75
C ASP A 310 -2.30 49.13 14.67
N ILE A 311 -1.54 48.31 13.93
CA ILE A 311 -0.70 48.76 12.81
C ILE A 311 -1.56 49.27 11.64
N LYS A 312 -2.67 48.59 11.36
CA LYS A 312 -3.59 48.92 10.26
C LYS A 312 -4.66 49.96 10.62
N LYS A 313 -4.71 50.40 11.88
CA LYS A 313 -5.75 51.30 12.42
C LYS A 313 -7.18 50.73 12.25
N GLU A 314 -7.33 49.43 12.46
CA GLU A 314 -8.62 48.72 12.41
C GLU A 314 -9.22 48.62 13.83
N ASP A 315 -10.54 48.76 13.96
CA ASP A 315 -11.24 48.59 15.25
C ASP A 315 -11.41 47.08 15.62
N LEU A 316 -11.71 46.80 16.89
CA LEU A 316 -11.96 45.45 17.38
C LEU A 316 -13.32 44.89 16.92
N GLY A 317 -14.26 45.78 16.54
CA GLY A 317 -15.57 45.46 15.98
C GLY A 317 -16.42 46.71 15.86
#